data_AF-A0AAW5KGB0-F1
#
_entry.id   AF-A0AAW5KGB0-F1
#
_cell.length_a   1.000
_cell.length_b   1.000
_cell.length_c   1.000
_cell.angle_alpha   90.00
_cell.angle_beta   90.00
_cell.angle_gamma   90.00
#
_symmetry.space_group_name_H-M   'P 1'
#
loop_
_entity.id
_entity.type
_entity.pdbx_description
1 polymer ?
#
loop_
_entity_poly.entity_id
_entity_poly.type
_entity_poly.pdbx_seq_one_letter_code
_entity_poly.pdbx_strand_id
1 'polypeptide(L)' 'MIYTVTFNPSLDYTLSLEKLELGRVNRAAGETLAAGGKGLNVSIVLQNLGYPSTALGFV' A
#
# COMPACT_ATOMS: atom_id res chain seq x y z
N MET A 1 12.78 5.99 19.41
CA MET A 1 11.35 5.81 19.12
C MET A 1 11.07 6.48 17.78
N ILE A 2 10.62 5.72 16.77
CA ILE A 2 10.41 6.24 15.41
C ILE A 2 8.91 6.44 15.17
N TYR A 3 8.53 7.61 14.68
CA TYR A 3 7.15 7.92 14.28
C TYR A 3 7.12 8.21 12.79
N THR A 4 6.14 7.64 12.09
CA THR A 4 5.85 7.98 10.70
C THR A 4 4.50 8.65 10.65
N VAL A 5 4.34 9.65 9.78
CA VAL A 5 3.06 10.35 9.58
C VAL A 5 2.63 10.19 8.14
N THR A 6 1.42 9.70 7.93
CA THR A 6 0.79 9.65 6.61
C THR A 6 -0.49 10.48 6.65
N PHE A 7 -0.49 11.63 5.99
CA PHE A 7 -1.65 12.53 5.98
C PHE A 7 -2.84 11.97 5.19
N ASN A 8 -2.57 11.18 4.16
CA ASN A 8 -3.59 10.56 3.31
C ASN A 8 -3.22 9.08 3.11
N PRO A 9 -3.49 8.21 4.10
CA PRO A 9 -3.29 6.78 3.93
C PRO A 9 -4.25 6.24 2.87
N SER A 10 -3.86 5.14 2.24
CA SER A 10 -4.62 4.52 1.15
C SER A 10 -4.79 3.02 1.36
N LEU A 11 -5.75 2.45 0.66
CA LEU A 11 -5.71 1.03 0.28
C LEU A 11 -5.19 0.98 -1.16
N ASP A 12 -3.97 0.48 -1.31
CA ASP A 12 -3.36 0.28 -2.62
C ASP A 12 -3.95 -1.00 -3.21
N TYR A 13 -4.87 -0.84 -4.17
CA TYR A 13 -5.51 -1.94 -4.86
C TYR A 13 -4.78 -2.25 -6.17
N THR A 14 -3.99 -3.31 -6.15
CA THR A 14 -3.23 -3.75 -7.32
C THR A 14 -3.97 -4.87 -8.02
N LEU A 15 -4.30 -4.65 -9.30
CA LEU A 15 -4.93 -5.63 -10.17
C LEU A 15 -3.89 -6.22 -11.11
N SER A 16 -3.86 -7.55 -11.18
CA SER A 16 -3.08 -8.29 -12.16
C SER A 16 -3.96 -8.66 -13.35
N LEU A 17 -3.48 -8.39 -14.55
CA LEU A 17 -4.14 -8.69 -15.82
C LEU A 17 -3.20 -9.53 -16.67
N GLU A 18 -3.70 -10.54 -17.36
CA GLU A 18 -2.91 -11.23 -18.40
C GLU A 18 -2.51 -10.25 -19.51
N LYS A 19 -3.43 -9.34 -19.86
CA LYS A 19 -3.23 -8.27 -20.84
C LYS A 19 -4.18 -7.12 -20.55
N LEU A 20 -3.68 -5.89 -20.66
CA LEU A 20 -4.49 -4.68 -20.58
C LEU A 20 -5.03 -4.32 -21.97
N GLU A 21 -6.34 -4.30 -22.13
CA GLU A 21 -7.02 -3.88 -23.36
C GLU A 21 -7.77 -2.55 -23.13
N LEU A 22 -7.21 -1.46 -23.66
CA LEU A 22 -7.79 -0.12 -23.52
C LEU A 22 -9.13 -0.01 -24.27
N GLY A 23 -10.08 0.72 -23.68
CA GLY A 23 -11.43 0.91 -24.24
C GLY A 23 -12.34 -0.31 -24.14
N ARG A 24 -11.92 -1.38 -23.47
CA ARG A 24 -12.72 -2.61 -23.25
C ARG A 24 -12.87 -2.92 -21.77
N VAL A 25 -13.83 -3.77 -21.46
CA VAL A 25 -13.96 -4.36 -20.12
C VAL A 25 -12.83 -5.37 -19.91
N ASN A 26 -11.99 -5.12 -18.92
CA ASN A 26 -10.90 -6.02 -18.51
C ASN A 26 -11.36 -6.84 -17.29
N ARG A 27 -11.03 -8.13 -17.24
CA ARG A 27 -11.25 -8.96 -16.04
C ARG A 27 -9.90 -9.22 -15.37
N ALA A 28 -9.83 -8.96 -14.06
CA ALA A 28 -8.65 -9.22 -13.27
C ALA A 28 -8.36 -10.73 -13.22
N ALA A 29 -7.10 -11.10 -13.43
CA ALA A 29 -6.59 -12.45 -13.21
C ALA A 29 -6.20 -12.68 -11.74
N GLY A 30 -5.96 -11.60 -11.01
CA GLY A 30 -5.70 -11.62 -9.58
C GLY A 30 -5.76 -10.21 -9.00
N GLU A 31 -5.86 -10.15 -7.68
CA GLU A 31 -5.92 -8.89 -6.96
C GLU A 31 -5.14 -8.97 -5.64
N THR A 32 -4.56 -7.84 -5.25
CA THR A 32 -3.91 -7.66 -3.96
C THR A 32 -4.33 -6.31 -3.38
N LEU A 33 -4.83 -6.32 -2.15
CA LEU A 33 -5.05 -5.12 -1.35
C LEU A 33 -3.94 -4.99 -0.32
N ALA A 34 -3.31 -3.82 -0.27
CA ALA A 34 -2.32 -3.49 0.74
C ALA A 34 -2.64 -2.12 1.35
N ALA A 35 -2.30 -1.94 2.62
CA ALA A 35 -2.31 -0.61 3.22
C ALA A 35 -1.14 0.20 2.65
N GLY A 36 -1.43 1.41 2.20
CA GLY A 36 -0.52 2.28 1.46
C GLY A 36 -0.37 3.67 2.06
N GLY A 37 0.56 4.41 1.48
CA GLY A 37 0.95 5.74 1.95
C GLY A 37 2.40 5.77 2.46
N LYS A 38 3.09 6.89 2.20
CA LYS A 38 4.56 6.96 2.35
C LYS A 38 5.03 6.64 3.77
N GLY A 39 4.43 7.24 4.80
CA GLY A 39 4.82 6.97 6.19
C GLY A 39 4.52 5.54 6.60
N LEU A 40 3.37 5.01 6.17
CA LEU A 40 2.98 3.62 6.40
C LEU A 40 3.99 2.63 5.78
N ASN A 41 4.38 2.84 4.52
CA ASN A 41 5.36 2.02 3.82
C ASN A 41 6.74 2.05 4.51
N VAL A 42 7.16 3.22 5.01
CA VAL A 42 8.39 3.32 5.83
C VAL A 42 8.27 2.49 7.11
N SER A 43 7.13 2.57 7.82
CA SER A 43 6.88 1.76 9.01
C SER A 43 6.89 0.25 8.74
N ILE A 44 6.33 -0.19 7.61
CA ILE A 44 6.35 -1.60 7.17
C ILE A 44 7.79 -2.06 6.93
N VAL A 45 8.61 -1.27 6.23
CA VAL A 45 10.02 -1.61 5.97
C VAL A 45 10.82 -1.64 7.28
N LEU A 46 10.63 -0.68 8.18
CA LEU A 46 11.28 -0.67 9.50
C LEU A 46 10.95 -1.93 10.29
N GLN A 47 9.68 -2.34 10.30
CA GLN A 47 9.25 -3.57 10.95
C GLN A 47 9.94 -4.81 10.37
N ASN A 48 10.04 -4.91 9.04
CA ASN A 48 10.73 -6.02 8.36
C ASN A 48 12.23 -6.08 8.68
N LEU A 49 12.84 -4.94 9.00
CA LEU A 49 14.24 -4.83 9.40
C LEU A 49 14.46 -4.97 10.92
N GLY A 50 13.39 -5.22 11.70
CA GLY A 50 13.46 -5.40 13.15
C GLY A 50 13.49 -4.10 13.97
N TYR A 51 13.15 -2.97 13.37
CA TYR A 51 13.09 -1.67 14.05
C TYR A 51 11.64 -1.28 14.37
N PRO A 52 11.30 -1.00 15.65
CA PRO A 52 9.96 -0.60 16.01
C PRO A 52 9.64 0.83 15.54
N SER A 53 8.42 1.05 15.07
CA SER A 53 7.88 2.37 14.74
C SER A 53 6.39 2.48 15.09
N THR A 54 5.87 3.71 15.22
CA THR A 54 4.44 3.99 15.35
C THR A 54 3.97 4.81 14.16
N ALA A 55 3.04 4.25 13.39
CA ALA A 55 2.40 4.95 12.28
C ALA A 55 1.27 5.85 12.81
N LEU A 56 1.30 7.13 12.43
CA LEU A 56 0.33 8.15 12.75
C LEU A 56 -0.32 8.65 11.46
N GLY A 57 -1.54 9.18 11.55
CA GLY A 57 -2.26 9.71 10.41
C GLY A 57 -3.74 9.92 10.72
N PHE A 58 -4.52 10.06 9.64
CA PHE A 58 -5.98 10.14 9.69
C PHE A 58 -6.54 8.94 8.94
N VAL A 59 -7.44 8.17 9.56
CA VAL A 59 -7.94 6.89 9.00
C VAL A 59 -9.47 6.85 9.09
#